data_AF-A0AAD9P408-F1
#
_entry.id   AF-A0AAD9P408-F1
#
_cell.length_a   1.000
_cell.length_b   1.000
_cell.length_c   1.000
_cell.angle_alpha   90.00
_cell.angle_beta   90.00
_cell.angle_gamma   90.00
#
_symmetry.space_group_name_H-M   'P 1'
#
loop_
_entity.id
_entity.type
_entity.pdbx_description
1 polymer ?
#
loop_
_entity_poly.entity_id
_entity_poly.type
_entity_poly.pdbx_seq_one_letter_code
_entity_poly.pdbx_strand_id
1 'polypeptide(L)'
;MARLLRFVRLDDSFDTQVFTFALPESLPCLESVRAPGATPEDFVSRDFNYGHQRWRVSFSATSSHLGASLTLAHVTIGMTCVVDFNFTMVNREHFTKNDVYSERSCQFTLESPVHSRRTFVALSDLRQRGFKQDSGQFIVELEMRNIKNTFEQV
;
A
#
# COMPACT_ATOMS: atom_id res chain seq x y z
N MET A 1 -2.56 -8.66 -9.88
CA MET A 1 -2.95 -8.67 -8.44
C MET A 1 -1.73 -8.38 -7.57
N ALA A 2 -1.89 -7.64 -6.47
CA ALA A 2 -0.86 -7.51 -5.43
C ALA A 2 -0.98 -8.69 -4.45
N ARG A 3 0.05 -9.53 -4.35
CA ARG A 3 -0.02 -10.77 -3.54
C ARG A 3 0.65 -10.55 -2.19
N LEU A 4 -0.10 -10.69 -1.10
CA LEU A 4 0.47 -10.73 0.25
C LEU A 4 1.31 -12.01 0.38
N LEU A 5 2.62 -11.86 0.61
CA LEU A 5 3.57 -12.95 0.76
C LEU A 5 3.81 -13.30 2.23
N ARG A 6 3.85 -12.27 3.07
CA ARG A 6 4.29 -12.37 4.47
C ARG A 6 3.62 -11.28 5.27
N PHE A 7 3.36 -11.56 6.54
CA PHE A 7 3.11 -10.55 7.55
C PHE A 7 3.97 -10.86 8.77
N VAL A 8 4.42 -9.82 9.47
CA VAL A 8 5.20 -9.94 10.72
C VAL A 8 4.67 -8.93 11.71
N ARG A 9 4.44 -9.37 12.94
CA ARG A 9 4.15 -8.50 14.08
C ARG A 9 5.45 -8.20 14.80
N LEU A 10 5.72 -6.91 14.99
CA LEU A 10 6.80 -6.45 15.85
C LEU A 10 6.24 -6.41 17.27
N ASP A 11 6.96 -7.00 18.23
CA ASP A 11 6.57 -7.02 19.64
C ASP A 11 6.95 -5.68 20.29
N ASP A 12 6.31 -4.60 19.82
CA ASP A 12 6.55 -3.23 20.26
C ASP A 12 5.30 -2.61 20.92
N SER A 13 5.48 -1.43 21.51
CA SER A 13 4.40 -0.69 22.17
C SER A 13 3.37 -0.09 21.21
N PHE A 14 3.61 -0.16 19.90
CA PHE A 14 2.77 0.46 18.87
C PHE A 14 1.91 -0.56 18.11
N ASP A 15 1.96 -1.84 18.51
CA ASP A 15 1.35 -2.98 17.83
C ASP A 15 1.75 -3.05 16.35
N THR A 16 3.00 -2.73 16.03
CA THR A 16 3.43 -2.59 14.64
C THR A 16 3.34 -3.92 13.90
N GLN A 17 2.77 -3.89 12.69
CA GLN A 17 2.74 -5.02 11.77
C GLN A 17 3.26 -4.62 10.39
N VAL A 18 4.09 -5.48 9.80
CA VAL A 18 4.66 -5.30 8.46
C VAL A 18 4.09 -6.35 7.52
N PHE A 19 3.43 -5.92 6.46
CA PHE A 19 2.85 -6.74 5.40
C PHE A 19 3.71 -6.62 4.14
N THR A 20 4.22 -7.73 3.62
CA THR A 20 5.04 -7.75 2.40
C THR A 20 4.20 -8.22 1.21
N PHE A 21 4.07 -7.38 0.20
CA PHE A 21 3.36 -7.65 -1.05
C PHE A 21 4.33 -7.83 -2.21
N ALA A 22 4.06 -8.82 -3.06
CA ALA A 22 4.67 -8.94 -4.37
C ALA A 22 3.77 -8.36 -5.46
N LEU A 23 4.36 -7.49 -6.28
CA LEU A 23 3.75 -6.97 -7.49
C LEU A 23 4.32 -7.68 -8.73
N PRO A 24 3.51 -7.86 -9.79
CA PRO A 24 3.94 -8.57 -10.99
C PRO A 24 5.06 -7.88 -11.77
N GLU A 25 5.83 -8.66 -12.53
CA GLU A 25 6.92 -8.15 -13.36
C GLU A 25 6.47 -7.23 -14.50
N SER A 26 5.20 -7.33 -14.91
CA SER A 26 4.60 -6.54 -15.99
C SER A 26 4.29 -5.10 -15.57
N LEU A 27 4.47 -4.77 -14.29
CA LEU A 27 4.13 -3.47 -13.73
C LEU A 27 4.76 -2.28 -14.47
N PRO A 28 6.06 -2.27 -14.82
CA PRO A 28 6.64 -1.17 -15.56
C PRO A 28 6.10 -1.07 -17.00
N CYS A 29 5.61 -2.17 -17.58
CA CYS A 29 5.10 -2.19 -18.95
C CYS A 29 3.66 -1.65 -19.07
N LEU A 30 2.98 -1.33 -17.96
CA LEU A 30 1.62 -0.77 -17.97
C LEU A 30 1.53 0.63 -18.60
N GLU A 31 2.66 1.32 -18.82
CA GLU A 31 2.73 2.59 -19.57
C GLU A 31 2.04 2.49 -20.94
N SER A 32 2.02 1.30 -21.57
CA SER A 32 1.54 1.10 -22.95
C SER A 32 0.11 0.58 -23.10
N VAL A 33 -0.61 0.25 -22.01
CA VAL A 33 -1.86 -0.54 -22.10
C VAL A 33 -3.14 0.25 -21.76
N ARG A 34 -3.05 1.50 -21.32
CA ARG A 34 -4.25 2.22 -20.88
C ARG A 34 -4.95 2.98 -22.02
N ALA A 35 -6.10 2.46 -22.41
CA ALA A 35 -7.08 3.18 -23.22
C ALA A 35 -7.56 4.47 -22.50
N PRO A 36 -7.92 5.53 -23.22
CA PRO A 36 -8.49 6.73 -22.61
C PRO A 36 -9.76 6.37 -21.82
N GLY A 37 -9.77 6.67 -20.51
CA GLY A 37 -10.90 6.40 -19.60
C GLY A 37 -10.77 5.14 -18.72
N ALA A 38 -9.67 4.39 -18.79
CA ALA A 38 -9.43 3.25 -17.90
C ALA A 38 -8.89 3.70 -16.52
N THR A 39 -9.70 3.53 -15.46
CA THR A 39 -9.19 3.33 -14.08
C THR A 39 -10.00 2.25 -13.38
N PRO A 40 -9.36 1.11 -13.13
CA PRO A 40 -9.36 0.57 -11.78
C PRO A 40 -7.92 0.26 -11.38
N GLU A 41 -7.65 0.29 -10.08
CA GLU A 41 -6.37 -0.09 -9.48
C GLU A 41 -5.74 -1.32 -10.19
N ASP A 42 -4.53 -1.18 -10.77
CA ASP A 42 -3.92 -2.24 -11.59
C ASP A 42 -3.61 -3.49 -10.76
N PHE A 43 -3.25 -3.27 -9.50
CA PHE A 43 -2.88 -4.34 -8.59
C PHE A 43 -3.53 -4.13 -7.23
N VAL A 44 -4.58 -4.91 -6.98
CA VAL A 44 -5.31 -4.91 -5.70
C VAL A 44 -4.95 -6.16 -4.91
N SER A 45 -4.86 -6.04 -3.59
CA SER A 45 -4.69 -7.20 -2.69
C SER A 45 -6.02 -7.86 -2.32
N ARG A 46 -5.94 -9.07 -1.74
CA ARG A 46 -7.06 -9.54 -0.90
C ARG A 46 -7.13 -8.71 0.38
N ASP A 47 -8.27 -8.76 1.05
CA ASP A 47 -8.41 -8.14 2.35
C ASP A 47 -7.50 -8.84 3.37
N PHE A 48 -6.89 -8.06 4.26
CA PHE A 48 -6.07 -8.54 5.37
C PHE A 48 -6.50 -7.84 6.67
N ASN A 49 -6.17 -8.42 7.81
CA ASN A 49 -6.61 -7.90 9.10
C ASN A 49 -5.48 -7.16 9.80
N TYR A 50 -5.79 -6.04 10.43
CA TYR A 50 -4.91 -5.30 11.32
C TYR A 50 -5.74 -4.45 12.30
N GLY A 51 -5.42 -4.52 13.59
CA GLY A 51 -6.15 -3.84 14.68
C GLY A 51 -7.67 -4.01 14.64
N HIS A 52 -8.14 -5.25 14.46
CA HIS A 52 -9.55 -5.65 14.34
C HIS A 52 -10.30 -5.09 13.12
N GLN A 53 -9.57 -4.44 12.20
CA GLN A 53 -10.12 -3.90 10.98
C GLN A 53 -9.67 -4.70 9.75
N ARG A 54 -10.45 -4.65 8.69
CA ARG A 54 -10.13 -5.23 7.38
C ARG A 54 -9.61 -4.17 6.44
N TRP A 55 -8.45 -4.43 5.88
CA TRP A 55 -7.70 -3.51 5.05
C TRP A 55 -7.45 -4.10 3.68
N ARG A 56 -7.25 -3.22 2.71
CA ARG A 56 -6.86 -3.57 1.35
C ARG A 56 -5.82 -2.58 0.86
N VAL A 57 -4.81 -3.08 0.15
CA VAL A 57 -3.88 -2.22 -0.57
C VAL A 57 -4.15 -2.28 -2.05
N SER A 58 -3.88 -1.17 -2.71
CA SER A 58 -3.99 -1.07 -4.15
C SER A 58 -2.87 -0.24 -4.74
N PHE A 59 -2.48 -0.60 -5.96
CA PHE A 59 -1.44 0.09 -6.70
C PHE A 59 -1.96 0.43 -8.09
N SER A 60 -1.78 1.68 -8.49
CA SER A 60 -2.24 2.19 -9.78
C SER A 60 -1.11 2.92 -10.50
N ALA A 61 -0.67 2.38 -11.63
CA ALA A 61 0.29 3.03 -12.50
C ALA A 61 -0.39 4.13 -13.30
N THR A 62 0.24 5.30 -13.35
CA THR A 62 -0.05 6.37 -14.31
C THR A 62 0.96 6.30 -15.45
N SER A 63 1.00 7.31 -16.32
CA SER A 63 2.01 7.38 -17.38
C SER A 63 3.46 7.51 -16.88
N SER A 64 3.66 7.92 -15.62
CA SER A 64 5.01 8.21 -15.09
C SER A 64 5.27 7.66 -13.68
N HIS A 65 4.22 7.42 -12.89
CA HIS A 65 4.36 7.01 -11.49
C HIS A 65 3.45 5.84 -11.17
N LEU A 66 3.93 4.96 -10.29
CA LEU A 66 3.11 4.05 -9.52
C LEU A 66 2.54 4.80 -8.31
N GLY A 67 1.24 4.74 -8.12
CA GLY A 67 0.54 5.16 -6.92
C GLY A 67 0.29 3.99 -5.97
N ALA A 68 0.11 4.29 -4.68
CA ALA A 68 -0.27 3.33 -3.65
C ALA A 68 -1.45 3.88 -2.85
N SER A 69 -2.39 3.00 -2.48
CA SER A 69 -3.52 3.34 -1.62
C SER A 69 -3.70 2.29 -0.54
N LEU A 70 -4.10 2.76 0.65
CA LEU A 70 -4.59 1.94 1.74
C LEU A 70 -6.08 2.23 1.91
N THR A 71 -6.88 1.16 1.97
CA THR A 71 -8.34 1.24 2.07
C THR A 71 -8.82 0.45 3.28
N LEU A 72 -9.70 1.05 4.07
CA LEU A 72 -10.46 0.38 5.11
C LEU A 72 -11.71 -0.25 4.48
N ALA A 73 -11.71 -1.59 4.34
CA ALA A 73 -12.64 -2.30 3.45
C ALA A 73 -14.08 -2.41 3.98
N HIS A 74 -14.27 -2.33 5.31
CA HIS A 74 -15.57 -2.53 5.95
C HIS A 74 -15.82 -1.46 7.02
N VAL A 75 -15.97 -0.20 6.62
CA VAL A 75 -16.32 0.89 7.55
C VAL A 75 -17.80 0.85 7.89
N THR A 76 -18.13 1.05 9.16
CA THR A 76 -19.50 1.23 9.64
C THR A 76 -19.77 2.68 10.02
N ILE A 77 -21.02 3.12 9.94
CA ILE A 77 -21.46 4.44 10.41
C ILE A 77 -21.04 4.63 11.87
N GLY A 78 -20.56 5.83 12.22
CA GLY A 78 -20.11 6.18 13.58
C GLY A 78 -18.72 5.65 13.94
N MET A 79 -18.07 4.85 13.08
CA MET A 79 -16.72 4.35 13.33
C MET A 79 -15.67 5.29 12.73
N THR A 80 -14.64 5.59 13.52
CA THR A 80 -13.41 6.23 13.07
C THR A 80 -12.23 5.33 13.39
N CYS A 81 -11.38 5.06 12.40
CA CYS A 81 -10.11 4.37 12.59
C CYS A 81 -8.96 5.31 12.30
N VAL A 82 -8.06 5.51 13.26
CA VAL A 82 -6.84 6.30 13.10
C VAL A 82 -5.65 5.35 13.07
N VAL A 83 -4.77 5.48 12.08
CA VAL A 83 -3.59 4.62 11.94
C VAL A 83 -2.41 5.37 11.33
N ASP A 84 -1.19 5.02 11.75
CA ASP A 84 0.03 5.41 11.04
C ASP A 84 0.39 4.30 10.06
N PHE A 85 0.78 4.65 8.84
CA PHE A 85 1.24 3.65 7.87
C PHE A 85 2.41 4.12 7.03
N ASN A 86 3.16 3.16 6.51
CA ASN A 86 4.29 3.39 5.64
C ASN A 86 4.38 2.35 4.53
N PHE A 87 4.21 2.79 3.28
CA PHE A 87 4.55 2.00 2.10
C PHE A 87 6.03 2.18 1.75
N THR A 88 6.74 1.07 1.54
CA THR A 88 8.15 1.05 1.16
C THR A 88 8.32 0.17 -0.07
N MET A 89 8.79 0.75 -1.17
CA MET A 89 9.23 -0.02 -2.32
C MET A 89 10.65 -0.50 -2.04
N VAL A 90 10.81 -1.82 -1.94
CA VAL A 90 12.07 -2.42 -1.49
C VAL A 90 13.06 -2.47 -2.64
N ASN A 91 14.18 -1.79 -2.46
CA ASN A 91 15.33 -1.86 -3.34
C ASN A 91 16.12 -3.14 -3.06
N ARG A 92 16.48 -3.88 -4.11
CA ARG A 92 17.24 -5.14 -3.99
C ARG A 92 18.66 -4.91 -3.48
N GLU A 93 19.26 -3.76 -3.78
CA GLU A 93 20.67 -3.50 -3.48
C GLU A 93 20.89 -3.00 -2.05
N HIS A 94 20.12 -2.02 -1.60
CA HIS A 94 20.29 -1.42 -0.28
C HIS A 94 19.07 -0.64 0.19
N PHE A 95 18.72 -0.74 1.48
CA PHE A 95 17.52 -0.12 2.06
C PHE A 95 17.51 1.42 1.97
N THR A 96 18.67 2.07 1.91
CA THR A 96 18.78 3.54 1.76
C THR A 96 18.29 4.04 0.40
N LYS A 97 18.12 3.14 -0.58
CA LYS A 97 17.60 3.44 -1.91
C LYS A 97 16.11 3.16 -2.05
N ASN A 98 15.45 2.73 -0.97
CA ASN A 98 14.01 2.52 -0.96
C ASN A 98 13.26 3.82 -1.24
N ASP A 99 12.16 3.71 -1.96
CA ASP A 99 11.21 4.81 -2.11
C ASP A 99 10.07 4.60 -1.10
N VAL A 100 9.69 5.67 -0.41
CA VAL A 100 8.87 5.60 0.80
C VAL A 100 7.69 6.57 0.72
N TYR A 101 6.50 6.08 1.07
CA TYR A 101 5.30 6.85 1.27
C TYR A 101 4.75 6.59 2.68
N SER A 102 4.97 7.57 3.58
CA SER A 102 4.53 7.50 4.96
C SER A 102 3.44 8.52 5.24
N GLU A 103 2.47 8.12 6.06
CA GLU A 103 1.47 9.01 6.63
C GLU A 103 1.31 8.72 8.12
N ARG A 104 0.87 9.73 8.87
CA ARG A 104 0.68 9.64 10.32
C ARG A 104 -0.71 10.09 10.70
N SER A 105 -1.30 9.40 11.67
CA SER A 105 -2.61 9.71 12.24
C SER A 105 -3.68 9.84 11.15
N CYS A 106 -3.63 8.97 10.14
CA CYS A 106 -4.62 8.94 9.07
C CYS A 106 -5.96 8.51 9.60
N GLN A 107 -6.95 9.38 9.44
CA GLN A 107 -8.31 9.09 9.82
C GLN A 107 -9.05 8.41 8.67
N PHE A 108 -9.60 7.24 8.94
CA PHE A 108 -10.46 6.47 8.06
C PHE A 108 -11.88 6.51 8.61
N THR A 109 -12.83 6.98 7.80
CA THR A 109 -14.27 7.04 8.11
C THR A 109 -15.08 6.46 6.95
N LEU A 110 -16.41 6.40 7.09
CA LEU A 110 -17.28 5.91 6.03
C LEU A 110 -17.19 6.80 4.78
N GLU A 111 -17.02 8.10 4.98
CA GLU A 111 -16.90 9.13 3.93
C GLU A 111 -15.48 9.17 3.33
N SER A 112 -14.48 8.81 4.13
CA SER A 112 -13.07 8.78 3.72
C SER A 112 -12.41 7.44 4.07
N PRO A 113 -12.75 6.35 3.36
CA PRO A 113 -12.21 5.03 3.67
C PRO A 113 -10.86 4.76 3.00
N VAL A 114 -10.31 5.71 2.23
CA VAL A 114 -9.11 5.51 1.40
C VAL A 114 -8.12 6.65 1.60
N HIS A 115 -6.86 6.31 1.86
CA HIS A 115 -5.71 7.23 1.77
C HIS A 115 -4.81 6.76 0.64
N SER A 116 -4.38 7.69 -0.22
CA SER A 116 -3.60 7.34 -1.43
C SER A 116 -2.58 8.39 -1.81
N ARG A 117 -1.49 7.94 -2.44
CA ARG A 117 -0.51 8.79 -3.10
C ARG A 117 -0.30 8.31 -4.52
N ARG A 118 -0.61 9.18 -5.49
CA ARG A 118 -0.47 8.89 -6.93
C ARG A 118 0.97 8.86 -7.42
N THR A 119 1.87 9.55 -6.72
CA THR A 119 3.29 9.70 -7.05
C THR A 119 4.16 9.00 -5.99
N PHE A 120 3.93 7.71 -5.78
CA PHE A 120 4.69 6.93 -4.80
C PHE A 120 6.07 6.56 -5.35
N VAL A 121 6.16 5.94 -6.52
CA VAL A 121 7.45 5.57 -7.17
C VAL A 121 7.41 5.93 -8.65
N ALA A 122 8.49 6.48 -9.19
CA ALA A 122 8.59 6.70 -10.64
C ALA A 122 8.74 5.37 -11.40
N LEU A 123 8.02 5.20 -12.51
CA LEU A 123 8.10 3.96 -13.31
C LEU A 123 9.46 3.78 -13.98
N SER A 124 10.15 4.88 -14.31
CA SER A 124 11.55 4.87 -14.75
C SER A 124 12.47 4.20 -13.73
N ASP A 125 12.25 4.51 -12.46
CA ASP A 125 13.11 4.09 -11.36
C ASP A 125 12.96 2.60 -11.12
N LEU A 126 11.76 2.05 -11.27
CA LEU A 126 11.51 0.61 -11.21
C LEU A 126 12.33 -0.18 -12.23
N ARG A 127 12.64 0.41 -13.39
CA ARG A 127 13.47 -0.21 -14.43
C ARG A 127 14.97 -0.04 -14.18
N GLN A 128 15.39 1.06 -13.56
CA GLN A 128 16.79 1.50 -13.56
C GLN A 128 17.50 1.40 -12.20
N ARG A 129 16.76 1.50 -11.08
CA ARG A 129 17.34 1.64 -9.73
C ARG A 129 17.40 0.34 -8.94
N GLY A 130 17.21 -0.83 -9.55
CA GLY A 130 17.38 -2.12 -8.86
C GLY A 130 16.21 -2.51 -7.94
N PHE A 131 14.98 -2.10 -8.25
CA PHE A 131 13.77 -2.50 -7.51
C PHE A 131 13.21 -3.87 -7.92
N LYS A 132 13.51 -4.32 -9.15
CA LYS A 132 13.12 -5.65 -9.62
C LYS A 132 13.94 -6.71 -8.90
N GLN A 133 13.26 -7.65 -8.23
CA GLN A 133 13.91 -8.76 -7.54
C GLN A 133 14.39 -9.82 -8.54
N ASP A 134 15.22 -10.76 -8.07
CA ASP A 134 15.72 -11.87 -8.90
C ASP A 134 14.59 -12.76 -9.43
N SER A 135 13.48 -12.85 -8.68
CA SER A 135 12.25 -13.53 -9.11
C SER A 135 11.48 -12.80 -10.21
N GLY A 136 11.92 -11.61 -10.61
CA GLY A 136 11.24 -10.72 -11.53
C GLY A 136 10.12 -9.88 -10.90
N GLN A 137 9.73 -10.16 -9.66
CA GLN A 137 8.68 -9.42 -8.96
C GLN A 137 9.22 -8.11 -8.36
N PHE A 138 8.31 -7.18 -8.03
CA PHE A 138 8.63 -6.03 -7.19
C PHE A 138 8.07 -6.27 -5.78
N ILE A 139 8.78 -5.79 -4.76
CA ILE A 139 8.37 -5.99 -3.37
C ILE A 139 8.00 -4.65 -2.75
N VAL A 140 6.80 -4.59 -2.17
CA VAL A 140 6.32 -3.46 -1.39
C VAL A 140 6.03 -3.93 0.02
N GLU A 141 6.56 -3.22 1.01
CA GLU A 141 6.21 -3.42 2.41
C GLU A 141 5.24 -2.33 2.85
N LEU A 142 4.19 -2.74 3.56
CA LEU A 142 3.30 -1.85 4.29
C LEU A 142 3.53 -2.08 5.79
N GLU A 143 4.13 -1.11 6.46
CA GLU A 143 4.14 -1.04 7.92
C GLU A 143 2.87 -0.31 8.38
N MET A 144 2.18 -0.87 9.38
CA MET A 144 1.04 -0.23 10.04
C MET A 144 1.29 -0.25 11.55
N ARG A 145 0.99 0.85 12.24
CA ARG A 145 1.19 0.99 13.69
C ARG A 145 0.23 2.00 14.31
N ASN A 146 0.19 2.08 15.64
CA ASN A 146 -0.57 3.09 16.38
C ASN A 146 -2.07 3.14 16.04
N ILE A 147 -2.68 1.98 15.77
CA ILE A 147 -4.10 1.93 15.42
C ILE A 147 -4.99 2.27 16.62
N LYS A 148 -5.98 3.12 16.38
CA LYS A 148 -7.02 3.49 17.34
C LYS A 148 -8.36 3.43 16.66
N ASN A 149 -9.30 2.69 17.25
CA ASN A 149 -10.67 2.61 16.79
C ASN A 149 -11.56 3.34 17.79
N THR A 150 -12.35 4.30 17.32
CA THR A 150 -13.39 4.96 18.10
C THR A 150 -14.76 4.72 17.44
N PHE A 151 -15.78 4.63 18.28
CA PHE A 151 -17.17 4.52 17.84
C PHE A 151 -18.00 5.56 18.58
N GLU A 152 -18.71 6.39 17.82
CA GLU A 152 -19.64 7.38 18.34
C GLU A 152 -21.06 6.94 17.98
N GLN A 153 -21.93 6.87 18.99
CA GLN A 153 -23.33 6.52 18.79
C GLN A 153 -24.04 7.72 18.15
N VAL A 154 -24.48 7.55 16.91
CA VAL A 154 -25.29 8.55 16.15
C VAL A 154 -26.74 8.48 16.58
#